data_AF-A0A9P7XZW5-F1
#
_entry.id   AF-A0A9P7XZW5-F1
#
_cell.length_a   1.000
_cell.length_b   1.000
_cell.length_c   1.000
_cell.angle_alpha   90.00
_cell.angle_beta   90.00
_cell.angle_gamma   90.00
#
_symmetry.space_group_name_H-M   'P 1'
#
loop_
_entity.id
_entity.type
_entity.pdbx_description
1 polymer ?
#
loop_
_entity_poly.entity_id
_entity_poly.type
_entity_poly.pdbx_seq_one_letter_code
_entity_poly.pdbx_strand_id
1 'polypeptide(L)'
;MQARKPNLYPTCVCRRCELEKEDNDHVWKCPSAAETTTEIWKEAMGKINEWGVQATNSYNASRKREYKRAVDRGRQVPRPVPIHWWPPSDADHVRGFSSIGGARAVHSGSPAPDRDEKPMWNVSDLLRGITPLSMLTEWSAVFRTPMSIAKTVLHKFVGYLEAQASELIWKPRCSATIAWEQSQGISAKDKTSKYTGPRGDWSQGYGYITHDGFSATIVAQSQVLDRTATGGWCTEEFGM
;
A
#
# COMPACT_ATOMS: atom_id res chain seq x y z
N MET A 1 -15.99 -13.80 5.22
CA MET A 1 -15.61 -12.94 6.36
C MET A 1 -16.34 -13.41 7.62
N GLN A 2 -15.63 -13.93 8.61
CA GLN A 2 -16.22 -14.30 9.91
C GLN A 2 -15.86 -13.23 10.93
N ALA A 3 -16.85 -12.72 11.64
CA ALA A 3 -16.60 -11.79 12.73
C ALA A 3 -15.86 -12.47 13.88
N ARG A 4 -15.07 -11.69 14.64
CA ARG A 4 -14.42 -12.19 15.85
C ARG A 4 -15.47 -12.75 16.80
N LYS A 5 -15.22 -13.92 17.38
CA LYS A 5 -16.13 -14.55 18.34
C LYS A 5 -16.04 -13.80 19.68
N PRO A 6 -17.13 -13.22 20.19
CA PRO A 6 -17.07 -12.42 21.42
C PRO A 6 -16.56 -13.19 22.64
N ASN A 7 -16.79 -14.51 22.69
CA ASN A 7 -16.30 -15.38 23.77
C ASN A 7 -14.79 -15.62 23.73
N LEU A 8 -14.14 -15.50 22.56
CA LEU A 8 -12.68 -15.64 22.43
C LEU A 8 -11.97 -14.29 22.49
N TYR A 9 -12.64 -13.23 22.03
CA TYR A 9 -12.08 -11.88 21.97
C TYR A 9 -13.02 -10.91 22.70
N PRO A 10 -13.00 -10.89 24.04
CA PRO A 10 -13.90 -10.04 24.83
C PRO A 10 -13.59 -8.55 24.63
N THR A 11 -12.36 -8.21 24.28
CA THR A 11 -11.93 -6.84 23.97
C THR A 11 -11.30 -6.76 22.59
N CYS A 12 -11.39 -5.58 21.97
CA CYS A 12 -10.71 -5.26 20.72
C CYS A 12 -9.48 -4.38 20.95
N VAL A 13 -8.81 -4.47 22.09
CA VAL A 13 -7.59 -3.67 22.35
C VAL A 13 -6.45 -4.14 21.43
N CYS A 14 -5.69 -3.21 20.87
CA CYS A 14 -4.55 -3.54 20.02
C CYS A 14 -3.49 -4.29 20.81
N ARG A 15 -3.06 -5.44 20.28
CA ARG A 15 -2.04 -6.29 20.91
C ARG A 15 -0.61 -5.77 20.75
N ARG A 16 -0.44 -4.64 20.07
CA ARG A 16 0.87 -3.99 19.89
C ARG A 16 1.08 -2.84 20.87
N CYS A 17 0.11 -1.94 20.96
CA CYS A 17 0.20 -0.78 21.85
C CYS A 17 -0.49 -1.01 23.20
N GLU A 18 -1.50 -1.88 23.26
CA GLU A 18 -2.33 -2.11 24.45
C GLU A 18 -3.10 -0.88 24.98
N LEU A 19 -3.07 0.25 24.25
CA LEU A 19 -3.68 1.51 24.65
C LEU A 19 -5.05 1.75 24.03
N GLU A 20 -5.18 1.46 22.73
CA GLU A 20 -6.36 1.83 21.94
C GLU A 20 -7.11 0.61 21.43
N LYS A 21 -8.37 0.85 21.06
CA LYS A 21 -9.16 -0.13 20.33
C LYS A 21 -8.57 -0.31 18.93
N GLU A 22 -8.25 -1.55 18.60
CA GLU A 22 -7.84 -1.98 17.28
C GLU A 22 -9.04 -2.07 16.34
N ASP A 23 -9.08 -1.13 15.39
CA ASP A 23 -9.86 -1.22 14.17
C ASP A 23 -8.93 -1.38 12.95
N ASN A 24 -9.50 -1.37 11.73
CA ASN A 24 -8.72 -1.56 10.51
C ASN A 24 -7.68 -0.44 10.34
N ASP A 25 -7.97 0.78 10.77
CA ASP A 25 -7.11 1.95 10.64
C ASP A 25 -6.01 1.98 11.70
N HIS A 26 -6.35 1.65 12.95
CA HIS A 26 -5.41 1.60 14.06
C HIS A 26 -4.24 0.65 13.77
N VAL A 27 -4.46 -0.46 13.05
CA VAL A 27 -3.37 -1.39 12.68
C VAL A 27 -2.18 -0.67 12.02
N TRP A 28 -2.46 0.33 11.18
CA TRP A 28 -1.48 1.07 10.40
C TRP A 28 -1.11 2.42 11.03
N LYS A 29 -1.96 2.93 11.92
CA LYS A 29 -1.76 4.19 12.67
C LYS A 29 -1.30 3.95 14.11
N CYS A 30 -0.99 2.71 14.46
CA CYS A 30 -0.65 2.30 15.82
C CYS A 30 0.55 3.13 16.34
N PRO A 31 0.46 3.80 17.50
CA PRO A 31 1.56 4.62 18.03
C PRO A 31 2.87 3.83 18.17
N SER A 32 2.79 2.56 18.57
CA SER A 32 3.93 1.65 18.69
C SER A 32 4.57 1.27 17.35
N ALA A 33 3.97 1.64 16.21
CA ALA A 33 4.50 1.45 14.87
C ALA A 33 4.80 2.78 14.14
N ALA A 34 4.66 3.92 14.82
CA ALA A 34 4.76 5.24 14.20
C ALA A 34 6.18 5.54 13.70
N GLU A 35 7.20 5.17 14.47
CA GLU A 35 8.62 5.31 14.08
C GLU A 35 8.91 4.45 12.85
N THR A 36 8.54 3.16 12.88
CA THR A 36 8.67 2.24 11.74
C THR A 36 7.98 2.78 10.49
N THR A 37 6.75 3.31 10.63
CA THR A 37 6.02 3.91 9.50
C THR A 37 6.78 5.10 8.90
N THR A 38 7.37 5.93 9.75
CA THR A 38 8.17 7.08 9.35
C THR A 38 9.45 6.66 8.61
N GLU A 39 10.12 5.63 9.10
CA GLU A 39 11.32 5.06 8.46
C GLU A 39 11.00 4.47 7.09
N ILE A 40 9.95 3.64 6.99
CA ILE A 40 9.49 3.07 5.72
C ILE A 40 9.23 4.18 4.70
N TRP A 41 8.53 5.23 5.11
CA TRP A 41 8.23 6.37 4.25
C TRP A 41 9.51 7.07 3.79
N LYS A 42 10.42 7.39 4.72
CA LYS A 42 11.69 8.05 4.43
C LYS A 42 12.53 7.25 3.43
N GLU A 43 12.60 5.93 3.60
CA GLU A 43 13.31 5.05 2.67
C GLU A 43 12.65 4.99 1.29
N ALA A 44 11.33 4.85 1.24
CA ALA A 44 10.57 4.82 -0.01
C ALA A 44 10.79 6.12 -0.80
N MET A 45 10.75 7.26 -0.10
CA MET A 45 11.03 8.58 -0.63
C MET A 45 12.46 8.70 -1.20
N GLY A 46 13.45 8.17 -0.48
CA GLY A 46 14.84 8.15 -0.94
C GLY A 46 15.05 7.38 -2.26
N LYS A 47 14.17 6.43 -2.59
CA LYS A 47 14.24 5.60 -3.79
C LYS A 47 13.52 6.17 -5.01
N ILE A 48 12.66 7.18 -4.85
CA ILE A 48 11.83 7.74 -5.93
C ILE A 48 12.68 8.18 -7.13
N ASN A 49 13.79 8.87 -6.88
CA ASN A 49 14.64 9.38 -7.97
C ASN A 49 15.28 8.24 -8.77
N GLU A 50 15.75 7.20 -8.10
CA GLU A 50 16.30 6.02 -8.76
C GLU A 50 15.25 5.36 -9.67
N TRP A 51 14.05 5.13 -9.14
CA TRP A 51 12.95 4.54 -9.89
C TRP A 51 12.50 5.41 -11.06
N GLY A 52 12.48 6.73 -10.87
CA GLY A 52 12.14 7.69 -11.91
C GLY A 52 13.13 7.71 -13.07
N VAL A 53 14.44 7.68 -12.77
CA VAL A 53 15.50 7.55 -13.77
C VAL A 53 15.37 6.22 -14.53
N GLN A 54 15.19 5.10 -13.81
CA GLN A 54 14.99 3.79 -14.42
C GLN A 54 13.78 3.77 -15.36
N ALA A 55 12.62 4.25 -14.89
CA ALA A 55 11.39 4.28 -15.66
C ALA A 55 11.52 5.15 -16.91
N THR A 56 12.19 6.29 -16.80
CA THR A 56 12.44 7.19 -17.93
C THR A 56 13.37 6.58 -18.98
N ASN A 57 14.43 5.89 -18.54
CA ASN A 57 15.33 5.18 -19.43
C ASN A 57 14.61 4.06 -20.18
N SER A 58 13.81 3.25 -19.48
CA SER A 58 12.99 2.19 -20.10
C SER A 58 11.98 2.76 -21.10
N TYR A 59 11.34 3.88 -20.76
CA TYR A 59 10.39 4.57 -21.63
C TYR A 59 11.05 5.06 -22.93
N ASN A 60 12.16 5.79 -22.82
CA ASN A 60 12.93 6.27 -23.97
C ASN A 60 13.43 5.12 -24.85
N ALA A 61 13.89 4.02 -24.23
CA ALA A 61 14.33 2.83 -24.95
C ALA A 61 13.19 2.17 -25.74
N SER A 62 11.97 2.10 -25.19
CA SER A 62 10.81 1.58 -25.92
C SER A 62 10.49 2.43 -27.15
N ARG A 63 10.41 3.76 -26.99
CA ARG A 63 10.12 4.68 -28.10
C ARG A 63 11.20 4.63 -29.19
N LYS A 64 12.47 4.51 -28.81
CA LYS A 64 13.57 4.34 -29.77
C LYS A 64 13.42 3.05 -30.58
N ARG A 65 13.03 1.95 -29.94
CA ARG A 65 12.76 0.66 -30.62
C ARG A 65 11.56 0.76 -31.57
N GLU A 66 10.48 1.39 -31.13
CA GLU A 66 9.28 1.60 -31.95
C GLU A 66 9.56 2.48 -33.17
N TYR A 67 10.30 3.58 -32.99
CA TYR A 67 10.76 4.44 -34.09
C TYR A 67 11.57 3.64 -35.11
N LYS A 68 12.56 2.85 -34.66
CA LYS A 68 13.37 2.01 -35.55
C LYS A 68 12.49 1.03 -36.34
N ARG A 69 11.58 0.32 -35.67
CA ARG A 69 10.64 -0.61 -36.35
C ARG A 69 9.76 0.08 -37.38
N ALA A 70 9.36 1.33 -37.15
CA ALA A 70 8.54 2.08 -38.09
C ALA A 70 9.34 2.49 -39.35
N VAL A 71 10.57 2.98 -39.15
CA VAL A 71 11.50 3.30 -40.25
C VAL A 71 11.84 2.06 -41.07
N ASP A 72 12.15 0.94 -40.43
CA ASP A 72 12.44 -0.34 -41.10
C ASP A 72 11.25 -0.83 -41.95
N ARG A 73 10.02 -0.41 -41.63
CA ARG A 73 8.79 -0.69 -42.40
C ARG A 73 8.46 0.37 -43.45
N GLY A 74 9.39 1.29 -43.74
CA GLY A 74 9.20 2.37 -44.72
C GLY A 74 8.25 3.48 -44.27
N ARG A 75 7.86 3.54 -43.00
CA ARG A 75 7.01 4.62 -42.49
C ARG A 75 7.87 5.83 -42.14
N GLN A 76 7.46 7.01 -42.59
CA GLN A 76 8.01 8.26 -42.08
C GLN A 76 7.32 8.63 -40.76
N VAL A 77 8.06 8.49 -39.66
CA VAL A 77 7.61 8.90 -38.32
C VAL A 77 8.60 9.91 -37.73
N PRO A 78 8.15 10.88 -36.92
CA PRO A 78 9.06 11.81 -36.25
C PRO A 78 10.01 11.08 -35.31
N ARG A 79 11.27 11.54 -35.26
CA ARG A 79 12.26 11.01 -34.30
C ARG A 79 11.80 11.34 -32.87
N PRO A 80 11.75 10.35 -31.96
CA PRO A 80 11.33 10.62 -30.58
C PRO A 80 12.38 11.47 -29.87
N VAL A 81 11.92 12.55 -29.21
CA VAL A 81 12.73 13.35 -28.30
C VAL A 81 12.82 12.64 -26.94
N PRO A 82 14.02 12.41 -26.39
CA PRO A 82 14.18 11.84 -25.06
C PRO A 82 13.54 12.72 -23.98
N ILE A 83 12.89 12.07 -23.02
CA ILE A 83 12.42 12.72 -21.80
C ILE A 83 13.46 12.46 -20.70
N HIS A 84 13.61 13.41 -19.79
CA HIS A 84 14.50 13.28 -18.63
C HIS A 84 13.67 13.23 -17.35
N TRP A 85 14.17 12.47 -16.36
CA TRP A 85 13.61 12.49 -15.02
C TRP A 85 13.98 13.80 -14.35
N TRP A 86 12.99 14.52 -13.83
CA TRP A 86 13.20 15.73 -13.07
C TRP A 86 12.97 15.41 -11.59
N PRO A 87 14.03 15.36 -10.76
CA PRO A 87 13.84 15.24 -9.34
C PRO A 87 13.01 16.44 -8.86
N PRO A 88 12.15 16.25 -7.85
CA PRO A 88 11.39 17.35 -7.30
C PRO A 88 12.34 18.39 -6.71
N SER A 89 12.11 19.68 -6.99
CA SER A 89 12.86 20.75 -6.34
C SER A 89 12.43 20.92 -4.89
N ASP A 90 13.22 21.62 -4.07
CA ASP A 90 12.82 21.99 -2.69
C ASP A 90 11.48 22.75 -2.66
N ALA A 91 11.16 23.53 -3.72
CA ALA A 91 9.87 24.20 -3.86
C ALA A 91 8.72 23.22 -4.20
N ASP A 92 9.01 22.14 -4.93
CA ASP A 92 8.06 21.04 -5.19
C ASP A 92 7.88 20.15 -3.96
N HIS A 93 8.90 20.05 -3.08
CA HIS A 93 8.78 19.43 -1.76
C HIS A 93 7.77 20.15 -0.86
N VAL A 94 7.74 21.49 -0.86
CA VAL A 94 6.84 22.26 0.02
C VAL A 94 5.38 22.22 -0.45
N ARG A 95 5.13 22.33 -1.77
CA ARG A 95 3.75 22.36 -2.32
C ARG A 95 3.20 21.00 -2.74
N GLY A 96 4.02 20.15 -3.34
CA GLY A 96 3.62 18.87 -3.92
C GLY A 96 3.79 17.68 -2.98
N PHE A 97 4.80 17.66 -2.10
CA PHE A 97 4.96 16.54 -1.15
C PHE A 97 4.09 16.66 0.10
N SER A 98 3.71 17.89 0.48
CA SER A 98 2.62 18.10 1.46
C SER A 98 1.27 17.60 0.92
N SER A 99 1.03 17.67 -0.40
CA SER A 99 -0.15 17.07 -1.05
C SER A 99 0.03 15.58 -1.34
N ILE A 100 1.27 15.11 -1.56
CA ILE A 100 1.65 13.68 -1.68
C ILE A 100 1.73 12.99 -0.30
N GLY A 101 0.93 13.41 0.68
CA GLY A 101 0.59 12.53 1.80
C GLY A 101 0.74 13.09 3.19
N GLY A 102 0.25 14.31 3.47
CA GLY A 102 0.04 14.74 4.86
C GLY A 102 1.31 14.74 5.74
N ALA A 103 2.50 14.53 5.17
CA ALA A 103 3.74 14.25 5.88
C ALA A 103 4.25 15.47 6.67
N ARG A 104 3.81 16.67 6.30
CA ARG A 104 4.11 17.89 7.06
C ARG A 104 3.46 17.87 8.45
N ALA A 105 2.27 17.30 8.62
CA ALA A 105 1.62 17.16 9.92
C ALA A 105 2.37 16.19 10.85
N VAL A 106 2.98 15.15 10.26
CA VAL A 106 3.72 14.12 11.02
C VAL A 106 5.11 14.60 11.44
N HIS A 107 5.80 15.39 10.61
CA HIS A 107 7.19 15.80 10.88
C HIS A 107 7.35 17.11 11.65
N SER A 108 6.40 18.05 11.58
CA SER A 108 6.64 19.43 12.05
C SER A 108 5.81 19.86 13.26
N GLY A 109 4.94 18.98 13.79
CA GLY A 109 3.97 19.35 14.83
C GLY A 109 3.04 20.51 14.44
N SER A 110 3.09 20.93 13.17
CA SER A 110 2.32 22.04 12.65
C SER A 110 0.97 21.53 12.17
N PRO A 111 -0.12 22.29 12.40
CA PRO A 111 -1.43 21.93 11.87
C PRO A 111 -1.35 21.81 10.36
N ALA A 112 -1.99 20.78 9.80
CA ALA A 112 -2.22 20.74 8.35
C ALA A 112 -2.95 22.04 7.95
N PRO A 113 -2.60 22.66 6.81
CA PRO A 113 -3.33 23.83 6.33
C PRO A 113 -4.82 23.49 6.24
N ASP A 114 -5.64 24.39 6.80
CA ASP A 114 -7.08 24.27 6.86
C ASP A 114 -7.65 24.05 5.45
N ARG A 115 -8.01 22.81 5.16
CA ARG A 115 -8.78 22.42 3.99
C ARG A 115 -9.97 21.64 4.53
N ASP A 116 -11.13 22.27 4.46
CA ASP A 116 -12.47 21.70 4.73
C ASP A 116 -12.87 20.53 3.81
N GLU A 117 -11.93 19.85 3.17
CA GLU A 117 -12.19 18.67 2.34
C GLU A 117 -11.37 17.49 2.85
N LYS A 118 -12.10 16.49 3.35
CA LYS A 118 -11.63 15.14 3.66
C LYS A 118 -10.49 14.74 2.70
N PRO A 119 -9.29 14.41 3.20
CA PRO A 119 -8.14 14.17 2.33
C PRO A 119 -8.49 13.08 1.32
N MET A 120 -8.18 13.34 0.04
CA MET A 120 -8.53 12.48 -1.09
C MET A 120 -7.96 11.06 -0.96
N TRP A 121 -6.98 10.87 -0.08
CA TRP A 121 -6.40 9.59 0.31
C TRP A 121 -5.61 9.71 1.62
N ASN A 122 -5.32 8.57 2.26
CA ASN A 122 -4.54 8.52 3.50
C ASN A 122 -3.33 7.56 3.36
N VAL A 123 -2.30 7.74 4.20
CA VAL A 123 -1.07 6.93 4.17
C VAL A 123 -1.35 5.44 4.45
N SER A 124 -2.33 5.14 5.30
CA SER A 124 -2.71 3.76 5.61
C SER A 124 -3.22 3.00 4.37
N ASP A 125 -3.90 3.67 3.45
CA ASP A 125 -4.31 3.08 2.17
C ASP A 125 -3.09 2.68 1.33
N LEU A 126 -2.06 3.53 1.26
CA LEU A 126 -0.82 3.21 0.55
C LEU A 126 -0.06 2.05 1.17
N LEU A 127 0.01 1.99 2.50
CA LEU A 127 0.63 0.87 3.23
C LEU A 127 -0.12 -0.46 3.01
N ARG A 128 -1.42 -0.39 2.66
CA ARG A 128 -2.25 -1.54 2.27
C ARG A 128 -2.17 -1.86 0.77
N GLY A 129 -1.33 -1.16 0.00
CA GLY A 129 -1.23 -1.33 -1.46
C GLY A 129 -2.32 -0.63 -2.28
N ILE A 130 -3.22 0.13 -1.65
CA ILE A 130 -4.30 0.85 -2.34
C ILE A 130 -3.74 2.15 -2.91
N THR A 131 -3.76 2.29 -4.24
CA THR A 131 -3.26 3.49 -4.93
C THR A 131 -4.41 4.35 -5.44
N PRO A 132 -4.57 5.60 -4.96
CA PRO A 132 -5.58 6.52 -5.47
C PRO A 132 -5.27 6.95 -6.92
N LEU A 133 -6.30 7.01 -7.78
CA LEU A 133 -6.12 7.46 -9.16
C LEU A 133 -5.62 8.91 -9.25
N SER A 134 -6.05 9.77 -8.34
CA SER A 134 -5.64 11.16 -8.27
C SER A 134 -4.14 11.33 -7.98
N MET A 135 -3.53 10.40 -7.25
CA MET A 135 -2.10 10.39 -6.98
C MET A 135 -1.29 10.25 -8.27
N LEU A 136 -1.79 9.49 -9.25
CA LEU A 136 -1.14 9.36 -10.56
C LEU A 136 -1.11 10.70 -11.32
N THR A 137 -2.22 11.44 -11.32
CA THR A 137 -2.28 12.75 -11.98
C THR A 137 -1.37 13.76 -11.29
N GLU A 138 -1.34 13.76 -9.96
CA GLU A 138 -0.44 14.63 -9.18
C GLU A 138 1.03 14.30 -9.44
N TRP A 139 1.41 13.03 -9.43
CA TRP A 139 2.79 12.61 -9.67
C TRP A 139 3.26 12.94 -11.09
N SER A 140 2.41 12.73 -12.09
CA SER A 140 2.71 13.12 -13.47
C SER A 140 3.00 14.63 -13.58
N ALA A 141 2.24 15.46 -12.87
CA ALA A 141 2.43 16.90 -12.84
C ALA A 141 3.71 17.30 -12.09
N VAL A 142 3.94 16.75 -10.88
CA VAL A 142 5.11 17.05 -10.03
C VAL A 142 6.41 16.68 -10.74
N PHE A 143 6.51 15.48 -11.31
CA PHE A 143 7.72 15.03 -11.97
C PHE A 143 7.81 15.47 -13.44
N ARG A 144 6.77 16.15 -13.96
CA ARG A 144 6.68 16.60 -15.37
C ARG A 144 6.94 15.46 -16.36
N THR A 145 6.37 14.30 -16.06
CA THR A 145 6.55 13.07 -16.86
C THR A 145 5.22 12.60 -17.44
N PRO A 146 5.24 11.85 -18.56
CA PRO A 146 4.07 11.14 -19.03
C PRO A 146 3.46 10.24 -17.95
N MET A 147 2.13 10.10 -17.95
CA MET A 147 1.41 9.25 -17.00
C MET A 147 1.93 7.80 -16.95
N SER A 148 2.45 7.26 -18.06
CA SER A 148 3.04 5.92 -18.08
C SER A 148 4.28 5.81 -17.19
N ILE A 149 5.14 6.84 -17.18
CA ILE A 149 6.32 6.88 -16.30
C ILE A 149 5.86 7.06 -14.86
N ALA A 150 5.00 8.06 -14.59
CA ALA A 150 4.46 8.31 -13.26
C ALA A 150 3.79 7.06 -12.67
N LYS A 151 3.02 6.31 -13.46
CA LYS A 151 2.40 5.04 -13.06
C LYS A 151 3.44 3.99 -12.68
N THR A 152 4.51 3.84 -13.45
CA THR A 152 5.60 2.90 -13.12
C THR A 152 6.28 3.27 -11.80
N VAL A 153 6.59 4.54 -11.59
CA VAL A 153 7.23 5.00 -10.34
C VAL A 153 6.28 4.83 -9.15
N LEU A 154 5.01 5.19 -9.33
CA LEU A 154 3.98 5.05 -8.29
C LEU A 154 3.76 3.59 -7.89
N HIS A 155 3.69 2.66 -8.85
CA HIS A 155 3.61 1.22 -8.56
C HIS A 155 4.84 0.72 -7.78
N LYS A 156 6.05 1.18 -8.12
CA LYS A 156 7.26 0.82 -7.37
C LYS A 156 7.24 1.38 -5.95
N PHE A 157 6.79 2.62 -5.80
CA PHE A 157 6.67 3.29 -4.50
C PHE A 157 5.66 2.60 -3.60
N VAL A 158 4.42 2.39 -4.07
CA VAL A 158 3.38 1.73 -3.28
C VAL A 158 3.73 0.27 -3.03
N GLY A 159 4.28 -0.45 -4.01
CA GLY A 159 4.74 -1.83 -3.80
C GLY A 159 5.87 -1.94 -2.77
N TYR A 160 6.75 -0.93 -2.67
CA TYR A 160 7.74 -0.88 -1.59
C TYR A 160 7.10 -0.64 -0.23
N LEU A 161 6.19 0.34 -0.15
CA LEU A 161 5.46 0.64 1.09
C LEU A 161 4.69 -0.58 1.59
N GLU A 162 3.94 -1.25 0.71
CA GLU A 162 3.18 -2.46 1.01
C GLU A 162 4.09 -3.59 1.51
N ALA A 163 5.20 -3.86 0.81
CA ALA A 163 6.14 -4.89 1.21
C ALA A 163 6.74 -4.63 2.59
N GLN A 164 7.22 -3.40 2.83
CA GLN A 164 7.80 -3.04 4.13
C GLN A 164 6.75 -3.01 5.25
N ALA A 165 5.56 -2.48 4.98
CA ALA A 165 4.48 -2.47 5.96
C ALA A 165 4.02 -3.89 6.31
N SER A 166 3.99 -4.80 5.34
CA SER A 166 3.71 -6.22 5.58
C SER A 166 4.74 -6.84 6.53
N GLU A 167 6.03 -6.66 6.23
CA GLU A 167 7.12 -7.28 7.01
C GLU A 167 7.31 -6.66 8.39
N LEU A 168 7.25 -5.33 8.49
CA LEU A 168 7.66 -4.60 9.69
C LEU A 168 6.47 -4.17 10.57
N ILE A 169 5.26 -4.08 10.01
CA ILE A 169 4.08 -3.62 10.75
C ILE A 169 3.08 -4.77 10.90
N TRP A 170 2.69 -5.44 9.82
CA TRP A 170 1.63 -6.45 9.84
C TRP A 170 2.08 -7.74 10.52
N LYS A 171 3.18 -8.35 10.07
CA LYS A 171 3.69 -9.61 10.62
C LYS A 171 3.98 -9.53 12.13
N PRO A 172 4.68 -8.51 12.67
CA PRO A 172 4.94 -8.43 14.10
C PRO A 172 3.66 -8.32 14.93
N ARG A 173 2.65 -7.60 14.43
CA ARG A 173 1.33 -7.52 15.08
C ARG A 173 0.57 -8.84 15.04
N CYS A 174 0.64 -9.56 13.93
CA CYS A 174 0.08 -10.90 13.84
C CYS A 174 0.75 -11.85 14.84
N SER A 175 2.08 -11.81 14.96
CA SER A 175 2.84 -12.57 15.96
C SER A 175 2.43 -12.22 17.39
N ALA A 176 2.30 -10.93 17.72
CA ALA A 176 1.83 -10.50 19.03
C ALA A 176 0.40 -10.99 19.34
N THR A 177 -0.48 -10.98 18.34
CA THR A 177 -1.84 -11.51 18.47
C THR A 177 -1.82 -13.02 18.72
N ILE A 178 -1.01 -13.77 17.97
CA ILE A 178 -0.88 -15.23 18.12
C ILE A 178 -0.30 -15.59 19.48
N ALA A 179 0.74 -14.89 19.94
CA ALA A 179 1.33 -15.11 21.26
C ALA A 179 0.30 -14.87 22.38
N TRP A 180 -0.50 -13.81 22.25
CA TRP A 180 -1.62 -13.56 23.16
C TRP A 180 -2.67 -14.68 23.09
N GLU A 181 -3.09 -15.11 21.89
CA GLU A 181 -4.04 -16.22 21.72
C GLU A 181 -3.55 -17.50 22.42
N GLN A 182 -2.27 -17.84 22.25
CA GLN A 182 -1.64 -18.98 22.91
C GLN A 182 -1.66 -18.84 24.44
N SER A 183 -1.38 -17.64 24.97
CA SER A 183 -1.45 -17.37 26.42
C SER A 183 -2.85 -17.54 27.00
N GLN A 184 -3.89 -17.34 26.18
CA GLN A 184 -5.29 -17.49 26.56
C GLN A 184 -5.83 -18.91 26.29
N GLY A 185 -4.99 -19.82 25.82
CA GLY A 185 -5.40 -21.17 25.44
C GLY A 185 -6.33 -21.22 24.21
N ILE A 186 -6.35 -20.16 23.39
CA ILE A 186 -7.18 -20.09 22.18
C ILE A 186 -6.49 -20.87 21.06
N SER A 187 -7.10 -21.96 20.63
CA SER A 187 -6.58 -22.80 19.55
C SER A 187 -7.17 -22.45 18.17
N ALA A 188 -6.56 -22.96 17.10
CA ALA A 188 -7.14 -22.87 15.76
C ALA A 188 -8.53 -23.52 15.67
N LYS A 189 -8.75 -24.61 16.40
CA LYS A 189 -10.05 -25.30 16.50
C LYS A 189 -11.12 -24.41 17.14
N ASP A 190 -10.74 -23.63 18.15
CA ASP A 190 -11.64 -22.67 18.79
C ASP A 190 -12.04 -21.56 17.83
N LYS A 191 -11.14 -21.13 16.95
CA LYS A 191 -11.42 -20.11 15.93
C LYS A 191 -12.37 -20.62 14.84
N THR A 192 -12.20 -21.86 14.39
CA THR A 192 -12.99 -22.45 13.28
C THR A 192 -14.33 -23.05 13.69
N SER A 193 -14.55 -23.34 14.98
CA SER A 193 -15.81 -23.92 15.47
C SER A 193 -17.04 -23.06 15.13
N LYS A 194 -18.23 -23.64 15.02
CA LYS A 194 -19.44 -22.82 14.83
C LYS A 194 -19.76 -22.09 16.12
N TYR A 195 -19.80 -20.75 16.08
CA TYR A 195 -20.26 -19.97 17.23
C TYR A 195 -21.79 -20.04 17.32
N THR A 196 -22.31 -20.53 18.45
CA THR A 196 -23.74 -20.69 18.71
C THR A 196 -24.27 -19.75 19.80
N GLY A 197 -23.41 -18.90 20.37
CA GLY A 197 -23.79 -17.93 21.40
C GLY A 197 -24.55 -16.71 20.85
N PRO A 198 -25.04 -15.83 21.73
CA PRO A 198 -25.64 -14.57 21.34
C PRO A 198 -24.65 -13.81 20.46
N ARG A 199 -25.10 -13.37 19.27
CA ARG A 199 -24.24 -12.50 18.46
C ARG A 199 -24.05 -11.22 19.28
N GLY A 200 -22.80 -10.90 19.63
CA GLY A 200 -22.49 -9.71 20.43
C GLY A 200 -23.07 -8.45 19.81
N ASP A 201 -23.23 -7.38 20.60
CA ASP A 201 -23.74 -6.11 20.09
C ASP A 201 -22.81 -5.55 19.00
N TRP A 202 -23.23 -5.70 17.75
CA TRP A 202 -22.50 -5.24 16.57
C TRP A 202 -22.50 -3.72 16.41
N SER A 203 -23.32 -2.99 17.19
CA SER A 203 -23.38 -1.53 17.14
C SER A 203 -22.06 -0.87 17.58
N GLN A 204 -21.23 -1.58 18.36
CA GLN A 204 -19.93 -1.09 18.81
C GLN A 204 -18.75 -1.42 17.88
N GLY A 205 -18.98 -1.94 16.67
CA GLY A 205 -17.93 -2.11 15.65
C GLY A 205 -16.84 -3.09 16.07
N TYR A 206 -17.21 -4.35 16.34
CA TYR A 206 -16.26 -5.46 16.43
C TYR A 206 -15.59 -5.62 15.05
N GLY A 207 -14.41 -5.01 14.90
CA GLY A 207 -13.71 -4.88 13.63
C GLY A 207 -13.46 -6.22 12.95
N TYR A 208 -13.87 -6.32 11.69
CA TYR A 208 -13.41 -7.38 10.81
C TYR A 208 -11.92 -7.19 10.56
N ILE A 209 -11.11 -8.18 10.93
CA ILE A 209 -9.80 -8.33 10.31
C ILE A 209 -10.01 -9.21 9.09
N THR A 210 -9.75 -8.62 7.93
CA THR A 210 -9.75 -9.31 6.64
C THR A 210 -8.78 -10.48 6.71
N HIS A 211 -9.30 -11.70 6.52
CA HIS A 211 -8.51 -12.90 6.27
C HIS A 211 -7.76 -12.82 4.93
N ASP A 212 -8.16 -11.90 4.05
CA ASP A 212 -7.57 -11.71 2.73
C ASP A 212 -6.91 -10.33 2.66
N GLY A 213 -5.67 -10.23 3.13
CA GLY A 213 -4.80 -9.06 2.97
C GLY A 213 -3.52 -9.34 2.18
N PHE A 214 -3.34 -10.57 1.72
CA PHE A 214 -2.33 -10.97 0.73
C PHE A 214 -2.97 -12.00 -0.20
N SER A 215 -3.85 -11.53 -1.09
CA SER A 215 -4.17 -12.27 -2.30
C SER A 215 -3.54 -11.53 -3.46
N ALA A 216 -2.62 -12.22 -4.15
CA ALA A 216 -2.03 -11.76 -5.37
C ALA A 216 -3.13 -11.30 -6.35
N THR A 217 -2.91 -10.17 -7.01
CA THR A 217 -3.68 -9.67 -8.17
C THR A 217 -4.81 -8.67 -7.86
N ILE A 218 -4.45 -7.40 -7.60
CA ILE A 218 -5.23 -6.26 -8.12
C ILE A 218 -4.66 -5.87 -9.49
N VAL A 219 -4.74 -6.81 -10.43
CA VAL A 219 -4.78 -6.57 -11.87
C VAL A 219 -6.02 -7.29 -12.39
N ALA A 220 -7.20 -6.84 -11.97
CA ALA A 220 -8.46 -7.39 -12.47
C ALA A 220 -9.64 -6.43 -12.23
N GLN A 221 -9.54 -5.18 -12.68
CA GLN A 221 -10.74 -4.36 -12.92
C GLN A 221 -10.53 -3.18 -13.88
N SER A 222 -9.78 -3.41 -14.96
CA SER A 222 -9.90 -2.63 -16.19
C SER A 222 -9.74 -3.59 -17.36
N GLN A 223 -10.84 -3.78 -18.09
CA GLN A 223 -11.08 -4.81 -19.11
C GLN A 223 -9.98 -4.88 -20.19
N VAL A 224 -9.54 -6.10 -20.54
CA VAL A 224 -9.52 -6.71 -21.90
C VAL A 224 -8.72 -8.03 -21.89
N LEU A 225 -9.43 -9.11 -22.26
CA LEU A 225 -9.08 -10.38 -22.91
C LEU A 225 -7.78 -11.14 -22.60
N ASP A 226 -8.02 -12.33 -22.04
CA ASP A 226 -7.45 -13.63 -22.38
C ASP A 226 -5.94 -13.83 -22.22
N ARG A 227 -5.57 -14.48 -21.12
CA ARG A 227 -4.41 -15.38 -21.08
C ARG A 227 -4.47 -16.32 -19.88
N THR A 228 -4.53 -17.60 -20.20
CA THR A 228 -4.37 -18.75 -19.32
C THR A 228 -3.00 -18.71 -18.62
N ALA A 229 -3.00 -18.86 -17.30
CA ALA A 229 -1.79 -19.12 -16.52
C ALA A 229 -2.09 -20.24 -15.51
N THR A 230 -1.47 -21.38 -15.79
CA THR A 230 -1.39 -22.60 -15.00
C THR A 230 -0.40 -22.44 -13.83
N GLY A 231 -0.78 -22.86 -12.62
CA GLY A 231 0.10 -23.53 -11.66
C GLY A 231 0.92 -22.70 -10.65
N GLY A 232 0.78 -23.09 -9.37
CA GLY A 232 1.68 -22.80 -8.22
C GLY A 232 1.48 -21.42 -7.58
N TRP A 233 1.40 -21.22 -6.26
CA TRP A 233 2.21 -21.82 -5.19
C TRP A 233 1.53 -21.68 -3.80
N CYS A 234 1.91 -22.61 -2.91
CA CYS A 234 1.77 -22.64 -1.45
C CYS A 234 0.39 -22.99 -0.84
N THR A 235 0.02 -24.26 -0.99
CA THR A 235 -0.73 -25.02 0.01
C THR A 235 0.19 -26.10 0.59
N GLU A 236 0.12 -26.32 1.92
CA GLU A 236 0.75 -27.41 2.72
C GLU A 236 2.28 -27.24 2.91
N GLU A 237 2.88 -27.36 4.10
CA GLU A 237 2.72 -28.40 5.12
C GLU A 237 2.95 -27.87 6.54
N PHE A 238 2.11 -28.27 7.49
CA PHE A 238 2.55 -28.69 8.82
C PHE A 238 1.57 -29.77 9.30
N GLY A 239 1.92 -31.01 8.98
CA GLY A 239 1.43 -32.21 9.65
C GLY A 239 2.53 -32.74 10.57
N MET A 240 2.07 -33.23 11.73
CA MET A 240 2.80 -33.71 12.93
C MET A 240 3.17 -32.64 13.96
#